data_AF-A0AAW8GZU7-F1
#
_entry.id   AF-A0AAW8GZU7-F1
#
_cell.length_a   1.000
_cell.length_b   1.000
_cell.length_c   1.000
_cell.angle_alpha   90.00
_cell.angle_beta   90.00
_cell.angle_gamma   90.00
#
_symmetry.space_group_name_H-M   'P 1'
#
loop_
_entity.id
_entity.type
_entity.pdbx_description
1 polymer ?
#
loop_
_entity_poly.entity_id
_entity_poly.type
_entity_poly.pdbx_seq_one_letter_code
_entity_poly.pdbx_strand_id
1 'polypeptide(L)'
;MISWFNSIFAQPAQKAQLVAILMSAVVAVFVLLLNQWFTSRRVRKELYILKIEELYSVICEYELLSYDFVALLFSGKGVKESTKEIMNKTLASLQNIEMYTELHFPEISFDRKKYEGYVKELYQSSLDGRAFFYVSESGAFVSHTEVMEKIQNDTDEIKRMTKNLMSRYKH
;
A
#
# COMPACT_ATOMS: atom_id res chain seq x y z
N MET A 1 -58.58 -0.49 -5.31
CA MET A 1 -57.63 -1.01 -4.29
C MET A 1 -57.91 -0.47 -2.88
N ILE A 2 -58.05 0.85 -2.69
CA ILE A 2 -58.34 1.44 -1.36
C ILE A 2 -59.71 0.99 -0.78
N SER A 3 -60.73 0.80 -1.64
CA SER A 3 -62.04 0.29 -1.20
C SER A 3 -62.02 -1.17 -0.73
N TRP A 4 -61.19 -2.01 -1.35
CA TRP A 4 -61.00 -3.42 -1.00
C TRP A 4 -60.23 -3.59 0.32
N PHE A 5 -59.23 -2.73 0.57
CA PHE A 5 -58.49 -2.69 1.83
C PHE A 5 -59.38 -2.30 3.01
N ASN A 6 -60.33 -1.39 2.79
CA ASN A 6 -61.30 -0.99 3.81
C ASN A 6 -62.38 -2.04 4.07
N SER A 7 -62.71 -2.91 3.11
CA SER A 7 -63.74 -3.94 3.31
C SER A 7 -63.21 -5.17 4.06
N ILE A 8 -61.92 -5.52 3.91
CA ILE A 8 -61.31 -6.66 4.62
C ILE A 8 -60.94 -6.32 6.07
N PHE A 9 -60.59 -5.07 6.35
CA PHE A 9 -60.21 -4.61 7.69
C PHE A 9 -61.29 -3.73 8.33
N ALA A 10 -62.54 -4.17 8.36
CA ALA A 10 -63.65 -3.37 8.90
C ALA A 10 -63.50 -3.06 10.41
N GLN A 11 -62.80 -3.91 11.16
CA GLN A 11 -62.56 -3.71 12.59
C GLN A 11 -61.27 -2.89 12.86
N PRO A 12 -61.33 -1.84 13.69
CA PRO A 12 -60.17 -1.02 14.05
C PRO A 12 -58.99 -1.83 14.63
N ALA A 13 -59.30 -2.90 15.37
CA ALA A 13 -58.31 -3.78 15.97
C ALA A 13 -57.44 -4.52 14.93
N GLN A 14 -58.05 -4.99 13.83
CA GLN A 14 -57.33 -5.70 12.77
C GLN A 14 -56.44 -4.74 11.95
N LYS A 15 -56.89 -3.49 11.73
CA LYS A 15 -56.05 -2.44 11.13
C LYS A 15 -54.82 -2.13 11.99
N ALA A 16 -55.01 -2.01 13.31
CA ALA A 16 -53.91 -1.75 14.25
C ALA A 16 -52.89 -2.89 14.27
N GLN A 17 -53.35 -4.14 14.22
CA GLN A 17 -52.48 -5.31 14.22
C GLN A 17 -51.64 -5.43 12.94
N LEU A 18 -52.22 -5.13 11.79
CA LEU A 18 -51.48 -5.05 10.52
C LEU A 18 -50.41 -3.96 10.55
N VAL A 19 -50.76 -2.76 11.02
CA VAL A 19 -49.80 -1.65 11.14
C VAL A 19 -48.66 -2.03 12.08
N ALA A 20 -48.95 -2.72 13.19
CA ALA A 20 -47.92 -3.20 14.10
C ALA A 20 -46.97 -4.22 13.44
N ILE A 21 -47.48 -5.15 12.64
CA ILE A 21 -46.66 -6.11 11.87
C ILE A 21 -45.81 -5.38 10.84
N LEU A 22 -46.40 -4.42 10.11
CA LEU A 22 -45.71 -3.66 9.08
C LEU A 22 -44.62 -2.78 9.67
N MET A 23 -44.89 -2.13 10.80
CA MET A 23 -43.88 -1.39 11.58
C MET A 23 -42.79 -2.31 12.11
N SER A 24 -43.12 -3.50 12.60
CA SER A 24 -42.13 -4.48 13.06
C SER A 24 -41.22 -4.95 11.91
N ALA A 25 -41.79 -5.20 10.73
CA ALA A 25 -41.04 -5.55 9.53
C ALA A 25 -40.12 -4.39 9.07
N VAL A 26 -40.61 -3.15 9.08
CA VAL A 26 -39.81 -1.96 8.75
C VAL A 26 -38.64 -1.80 9.73
N VAL A 27 -38.89 -1.95 11.04
CA VAL A 27 -37.84 -1.89 12.06
C VAL A 27 -36.80 -2.98 11.84
N ALA A 28 -37.22 -4.22 11.55
CA ALA A 28 -36.29 -5.32 11.28
C ALA A 28 -35.40 -5.03 10.05
N VAL A 29 -35.99 -4.54 8.96
CA VAL A 29 -35.23 -4.14 7.75
C VAL A 29 -34.28 -2.98 8.07
N PHE A 30 -34.73 -1.99 8.84
CA PHE A 30 -33.91 -0.85 9.21
C PHE A 30 -32.70 -1.26 10.06
N VAL A 31 -32.89 -2.16 11.03
CA VAL A 31 -31.81 -2.73 11.85
C VAL A 31 -30.82 -3.51 10.97
N LEU A 32 -31.31 -4.30 10.02
CA LEU A 32 -30.45 -5.01 9.06
C LEU A 32 -29.58 -4.05 8.24
N LEU A 33 -30.18 -3.00 7.68
CA LEU A 33 -29.47 -2.01 6.87
C LEU A 33 -28.42 -1.26 7.70
N LEU A 34 -28.77 -0.85 8.92
CA LEU A 34 -27.82 -0.21 9.84
C LEU A 34 -26.66 -1.15 10.16
N ASN A 35 -26.95 -2.41 10.51
CA ASN A 35 -25.91 -3.39 10.83
C ASN A 35 -24.97 -3.60 9.64
N GLN A 36 -25.53 -3.80 8.43
CA GLN A 36 -24.72 -3.95 7.22
C GLN A 36 -23.87 -2.70 6.92
N TRP A 37 -24.41 -1.51 7.15
CA TRP A 37 -23.67 -0.26 6.99
C TRP A 37 -22.50 -0.14 7.98
N PHE A 38 -22.75 -0.39 9.26
CA PHE A 38 -21.71 -0.38 10.29
C PHE A 38 -20.63 -1.43 10.02
N THR A 39 -21.03 -2.67 9.70
CA THR A 39 -20.10 -3.75 9.36
C THR A 39 -19.29 -3.40 8.11
N SER A 40 -19.92 -2.92 7.03
CA SER A 40 -19.21 -2.57 5.81
C SER A 40 -18.20 -1.44 6.05
N ARG A 41 -18.57 -0.42 6.83
CA ARG A 41 -17.67 0.68 7.18
C ARG A 41 -16.46 0.19 7.99
N ARG A 42 -16.69 -0.70 8.96
CA ARG A 42 -15.62 -1.30 9.76
C ARG A 42 -14.70 -2.16 8.92
N VAL A 43 -15.24 -3.06 8.09
CA VAL A 43 -14.47 -3.94 7.22
C VAL A 43 -13.62 -3.14 6.23
N ARG A 44 -14.17 -2.06 5.66
CA ARG A 44 -13.39 -1.15 4.80
C ARG A 44 -12.22 -0.54 5.55
N LYS A 45 -12.43 -0.03 6.77
CA LYS A 45 -11.33 0.52 7.60
C LYS A 45 -10.25 -0.53 7.88
N GLU A 46 -10.66 -1.72 8.33
CA GLU A 46 -9.73 -2.82 8.63
C GLU A 46 -8.92 -3.23 7.39
N LEU A 47 -9.57 -3.32 6.22
CA LEU A 47 -8.90 -3.61 4.96
C LEU A 47 -7.90 -2.51 4.57
N TYR A 48 -8.28 -1.24 4.74
CA TYR A 48 -7.37 -0.12 4.48
C TYR A 48 -6.13 -0.17 5.37
N ILE A 49 -6.30 -0.42 6.68
CA ILE A 49 -5.18 -0.55 7.63
C ILE A 49 -4.26 -1.70 7.21
N LEU A 50 -4.84 -2.87 6.90
CA LEU A 50 -4.08 -4.03 6.42
C LEU A 50 -3.24 -3.68 5.18
N LYS A 51 -3.81 -2.97 4.21
CA LYS A 51 -3.08 -2.55 3.00
C LYS A 51 -1.96 -1.56 3.29
N ILE A 52 -2.12 -0.69 4.30
CA ILE A 52 -1.05 0.22 4.74
C ILE A 52 0.09 -0.57 5.40
N GLU A 53 -0.24 -1.57 6.22
CA GLU A 53 0.75 -2.45 6.85
C GLU A 53 1.51 -3.28 5.81
N GLU A 54 0.80 -3.86 4.84
CA GLU A 54 1.40 -4.60 3.72
C GLU A 54 2.34 -3.69 2.90
N LEU A 55 1.90 -2.49 2.52
CA LEU A 55 2.74 -1.51 1.83
C LEU A 55 4.01 -1.18 2.65
N TYR A 56 3.86 -0.93 3.95
CA TYR A 56 5.00 -0.63 4.81
C TYR A 56 5.97 -1.79 4.92
N SER A 57 5.48 -3.02 4.96
CA SER A 57 6.31 -4.23 4.96
C SER A 57 7.13 -4.33 3.67
N VAL A 58 6.51 -4.07 2.51
CA VAL A 58 7.21 -4.09 1.22
C VAL A 58 8.28 -2.99 1.13
N ILE A 59 8.02 -1.81 1.70
CA ILE A 59 9.03 -0.73 1.77
C ILE A 59 10.23 -1.15 2.63
N CYS A 60 9.99 -1.81 3.76
CA CYS A 60 11.08 -2.36 4.59
C CYS A 60 11.84 -3.48 3.86
N GLU A 61 11.16 -4.31 3.09
CA GLU A 61 11.79 -5.33 2.26
C GLU A 61 12.68 -4.70 1.18
N TYR A 62 12.21 -3.64 0.51
CA TYR A 62 13.01 -2.86 -0.44
C TYR A 62 14.29 -2.30 0.19
N GLU A 63 14.19 -1.73 1.39
CA GLU A 63 15.34 -1.20 2.14
C GLU A 63 16.40 -2.28 2.40
N LEU A 64 15.98 -3.42 2.95
CA LEU A 64 16.87 -4.53 3.28
C LEU A 64 17.55 -5.10 2.03
N LEU A 65 16.77 -5.34 0.97
CA LEU A 65 17.30 -5.82 -0.31
C LEU A 65 18.26 -4.82 -0.94
N SER A 66 18.01 -3.52 -0.78
CA SER A 66 18.90 -2.46 -1.26
C SER A 66 20.23 -2.44 -0.50
N TYR A 67 20.21 -2.63 0.82
CA TYR A 67 21.44 -2.76 1.62
C TYR A 67 22.23 -4.02 1.25
N ASP A 68 21.57 -5.16 1.10
CA ASP A 68 22.21 -6.41 0.68
C ASP A 68 22.82 -6.28 -0.73
N PHE A 69 22.12 -5.61 -1.64
CA PHE A 69 22.60 -5.32 -2.98
C PHE A 69 23.88 -4.47 -2.94
N VAL A 70 23.88 -3.36 -2.20
CA VAL A 70 25.06 -2.51 -2.05
C VAL A 70 26.21 -3.26 -1.38
N ALA A 71 25.95 -4.01 -0.31
CA ALA A 71 26.97 -4.80 0.36
C ALA A 71 27.64 -5.81 -0.60
N LEU A 72 26.87 -6.42 -1.50
CA LEU A 72 27.39 -7.31 -2.53
C LEU A 72 28.21 -6.57 -3.60
N LEU A 73 27.76 -5.39 -4.05
CA LEU A 73 28.50 -4.56 -5.01
C LEU A 73 29.88 -4.15 -4.46
N PHE A 74 29.96 -3.77 -3.19
CA PHE A 74 31.18 -3.31 -2.53
C PHE A 74 31.98 -4.44 -1.85
N SER A 75 31.57 -5.70 -2.01
CA SER A 75 32.24 -6.86 -1.39
C SER A 75 33.66 -7.15 -1.94
N GLY A 76 34.09 -6.45 -3.00
CA GLY A 76 35.39 -6.64 -3.66
C GLY A 76 35.51 -7.95 -4.43
N LYS A 77 34.45 -8.78 -4.47
CA LYS A 77 34.43 -10.11 -5.13
C LYS A 77 33.97 -10.06 -6.59
N GLY A 78 33.81 -8.85 -7.15
CA GLY A 78 33.22 -8.62 -8.47
C GLY A 78 31.71 -8.89 -8.53
N VAL A 79 31.05 -8.45 -9.60
CA VAL A 79 29.62 -8.71 -9.83
C VAL A 79 29.41 -10.19 -10.15
N LYS A 80 28.56 -10.86 -9.36
CA LYS A 80 28.21 -12.28 -9.52
C LYS A 80 26.74 -12.43 -9.88
N GLU A 81 26.34 -13.65 -10.24
CA GLU A 81 24.92 -13.97 -10.46
C GLU A 81 24.06 -13.65 -9.23
N SER A 82 24.59 -13.87 -8.02
CA SER A 82 23.92 -13.49 -6.77
C SER A 82 23.66 -11.98 -6.64
N THR A 83 24.53 -11.14 -7.22
CA THR A 83 24.37 -9.68 -7.25
C THR A 83 23.24 -9.27 -8.21
N LYS A 84 23.10 -9.99 -9.32
CA LYS A 84 22.00 -9.78 -10.27
C LYS A 84 20.66 -10.27 -9.69
N GLU A 85 20.68 -11.38 -8.97
CA GLU A 85 19.50 -11.93 -8.29
C GLU A 85 18.95 -10.94 -7.25
N ILE A 86 19.81 -10.42 -6.36
CA ILE A 86 19.39 -9.45 -5.35
C ILE A 86 18.90 -8.15 -6.01
N MET A 87 19.55 -7.67 -7.08
CA MET A 87 19.09 -6.51 -7.84
C MET A 87 17.67 -6.72 -8.38
N ASN A 88 17.40 -7.88 -8.99
CA ASN A 88 16.07 -8.18 -9.50
C ASN A 88 15.03 -8.23 -8.38
N LYS A 89 15.38 -8.75 -7.20
CA LYS A 89 14.50 -8.72 -6.02
C LYS A 89 14.24 -7.28 -5.55
N THR A 90 15.26 -6.42 -5.53
CA THR A 90 15.12 -4.99 -5.22
C THR A 90 14.22 -4.26 -6.22
N LEU A 91 14.33 -4.57 -7.51
CA LEU A 91 13.45 -3.99 -8.54
C LEU A 91 12.01 -4.52 -8.41
N ALA A 92 11.84 -5.79 -8.04
CA ALA A 92 10.53 -6.39 -7.80
C ALA A 92 9.84 -5.78 -6.57
N SER A 93 10.57 -5.46 -5.50
CA SER A 93 9.98 -4.76 -4.35
C SER A 93 9.54 -3.34 -4.71
N LEU A 94 10.29 -2.61 -5.55
CA LEU A 94 9.83 -1.32 -6.10
C LEU A 94 8.55 -1.45 -6.95
N GLN A 95 8.42 -2.51 -7.75
CA GLN A 95 7.19 -2.82 -8.49
C GLN A 95 6.01 -3.08 -7.54
N ASN A 96 6.25 -3.82 -6.46
CA ASN A 96 5.22 -4.06 -5.46
C ASN A 96 4.81 -2.75 -4.77
N ILE A 97 5.74 -1.85 -4.44
CA ILE A 97 5.42 -0.53 -3.89
C ILE A 97 4.54 0.26 -4.87
N GLU A 98 4.92 0.33 -6.15
CA GLU A 98 4.13 0.98 -7.20
C GLU A 98 2.71 0.41 -7.24
N MET A 99 2.57 -0.92 -7.32
CA MET A 99 1.29 -1.61 -7.33
C MET A 99 0.42 -1.23 -6.11
N TYR A 100 0.97 -1.25 -4.90
CA TYR A 100 0.22 -0.86 -3.69
C TYR A 100 -0.20 0.60 -3.74
N THR A 101 0.69 1.50 -4.17
CA THR A 101 0.39 2.93 -4.28
C THR A 101 -0.69 3.21 -5.31
N GLU A 102 -0.61 2.63 -6.51
CA GLU A 102 -1.60 2.85 -7.57
C GLU A 102 -2.97 2.24 -7.24
N LEU A 103 -3.00 1.04 -6.65
CA LEU A 103 -4.25 0.32 -6.41
C LEU A 103 -4.99 0.79 -5.16
N HIS A 104 -4.26 1.08 -4.09
CA HIS A 104 -4.84 1.32 -2.76
C HIS A 104 -4.66 2.76 -2.26
N PHE A 105 -3.64 3.48 -2.74
CA PHE A 105 -3.25 4.78 -2.19
C PHE A 105 -2.91 5.80 -3.28
N PRO A 106 -3.86 6.17 -4.16
CA PRO A 106 -3.61 7.08 -5.29
C PRO A 106 -3.15 8.49 -4.89
N GLU A 107 -3.26 8.82 -3.59
CA GLU A 107 -2.75 10.06 -3.01
C GLU A 107 -1.23 10.06 -2.75
N ILE A 108 -0.57 8.90 -2.79
CA ILE A 108 0.88 8.79 -2.78
C ILE A 108 1.39 8.93 -4.21
N SER A 109 2.14 10.01 -4.46
CA SER A 109 2.89 10.19 -5.71
C SER A 109 4.21 9.43 -5.64
N PHE A 110 4.20 8.15 -5.99
CA PHE A 110 5.39 7.32 -6.09
C PHE A 110 5.90 7.26 -7.54
N ASP A 111 7.12 7.75 -7.78
CA ASP A 111 7.78 7.63 -9.09
C ASP A 111 8.80 6.49 -9.06
N ARG A 112 8.37 5.31 -9.50
CA ARG A 112 9.23 4.12 -9.60
C ARG A 112 10.48 4.35 -10.46
N LYS A 113 10.38 5.14 -11.54
CA LYS A 113 11.48 5.30 -12.50
C LYS A 113 12.69 5.97 -11.86
N LYS A 114 12.46 6.92 -10.95
CA LYS A 114 13.50 7.56 -10.14
C LYS A 114 14.34 6.53 -9.39
N TYR A 115 13.69 5.62 -8.65
CA TYR A 115 14.38 4.64 -7.82
C TYR A 115 15.00 3.50 -8.63
N GLU A 116 14.29 3.02 -9.66
CA GLU A 116 14.83 1.98 -10.56
C GLU A 116 16.05 2.45 -11.35
N GLY A 117 16.03 3.69 -11.85
CA GLY A 117 17.15 4.28 -12.60
C GLY A 117 18.42 4.21 -11.77
N TYR A 118 18.34 4.65 -10.52
CA TYR A 118 19.48 4.63 -9.62
C TYR A 118 20.02 3.22 -9.33
N VAL A 119 19.16 2.23 -9.08
CA VAL A 119 19.59 0.83 -8.85
C VAL A 119 20.30 0.27 -10.08
N LYS A 120 19.77 0.53 -11.28
CA LYS A 120 20.35 0.07 -12.55
C LYS A 120 21.69 0.76 -12.86
N GLU A 121 21.79 2.06 -12.60
CA GLU A 121 23.03 2.83 -12.77
C GLU A 121 24.13 2.35 -11.82
N LEU A 122 23.79 2.03 -10.57
CA LEU A 122 24.71 1.43 -9.60
C LEU A 122 25.24 0.07 -10.10
N TYR A 123 24.36 -0.78 -10.59
CA TYR A 123 24.73 -2.08 -11.15
C TYR A 123 25.68 -1.94 -12.35
N GLN A 124 25.32 -1.07 -13.30
CA GLN A 124 26.11 -0.84 -14.51
C GLN A 124 27.49 -0.26 -14.18
N SER A 125 27.57 0.70 -13.26
CA SER A 125 28.83 1.29 -12.81
C SER A 125 29.76 0.23 -12.18
N SER A 126 29.19 -0.73 -11.45
CA SER A 126 29.94 -1.83 -10.86
C SER A 126 30.49 -2.81 -11.91
N LEU A 127 29.69 -3.10 -12.96
CA LEU A 127 30.14 -3.93 -14.10
C LEU A 127 31.30 -3.31 -14.86
N ASP A 128 31.30 -1.99 -15.03
CA ASP A 128 32.36 -1.25 -15.74
C ASP A 128 33.68 -1.17 -14.96
N GLY A 129 33.82 -1.90 -13.85
CA GLY A 129 35.02 -1.90 -13.00
C GLY A 129 35.17 -0.66 -12.12
N ARG A 130 34.14 0.21 -12.08
CA ARG A 130 34.06 1.37 -11.18
C ARG A 130 33.45 0.99 -9.83
N ALA A 131 33.54 -0.29 -9.44
CA ALA A 131 32.87 -0.87 -8.27
C ALA A 131 33.26 -0.24 -6.92
N PHE A 132 34.33 0.55 -6.86
CA PHE A 132 34.73 1.29 -5.66
C PHE A 132 34.25 2.74 -5.64
N PHE A 133 33.76 3.23 -6.78
CA PHE A 133 33.34 4.61 -6.95
C PHE A 133 32.24 4.71 -8.00
N TYR A 134 31.00 4.96 -7.57
CA TYR A 134 29.97 5.37 -8.53
C TYR A 134 30.38 6.70 -9.15
N VAL A 135 30.23 6.86 -10.47
CA VAL A 135 30.50 8.13 -11.15
C VAL A 135 29.17 8.85 -11.27
N SER A 136 28.97 9.91 -10.48
CA SER A 136 27.76 10.75 -10.57
C SER A 136 27.61 11.38 -11.96
N GLU A 137 26.46 11.98 -12.25
CA GLU A 137 26.27 12.80 -13.46
C GLU A 137 27.32 13.92 -13.61
N SER A 138 27.97 14.33 -12.51
CA SER A 138 29.06 15.31 -12.48
C SER A 138 30.46 14.72 -12.66
N GLY A 139 30.60 13.41 -12.86
CA GLY A 139 31.89 12.73 -13.03
C GLY A 139 32.62 12.42 -11.72
N ALA A 140 32.00 12.63 -10.56
CA ALA A 140 32.66 12.47 -9.25
C ALA A 140 32.55 11.04 -8.73
N PHE A 141 33.62 10.58 -8.09
CA PHE A 141 33.72 9.27 -7.44
C PHE A 141 32.93 9.25 -6.12
N VAL A 142 31.92 8.38 -6.03
CA VAL A 142 30.98 8.27 -4.89
C VAL A 142 31.27 7.03 -4.06
N SER A 143 31.40 7.22 -2.74
CA SER A 143 31.76 6.20 -1.75
C SER A 143 30.59 5.30 -1.35
N HIS A 144 30.90 4.14 -0.76
CA HIS A 144 29.90 3.24 -0.16
C HIS A 144 28.96 3.97 0.81
N THR A 145 29.49 4.89 1.63
CA THR A 145 28.72 5.67 2.60
C THR A 145 27.68 6.56 1.93
N GLU A 146 28.05 7.24 0.84
CA GLU A 146 27.14 8.12 0.11
C GLU A 146 26.03 7.32 -0.62
N VAL A 147 26.36 6.13 -1.14
CA VAL A 147 25.36 5.23 -1.74
C VAL A 147 24.35 4.76 -0.69
N MET A 148 24.82 4.37 0.49
CA MET A 148 23.96 3.95 1.60
C MET A 148 23.10 5.09 2.11
N GLU A 149 23.66 6.29 2.28
CA GLU A 149 22.93 7.49 2.71
C GLU A 149 21.84 7.86 1.71
N LYS A 150 22.13 7.77 0.41
CA LYS A 150 21.12 8.01 -0.63
C LYS A 150 19.98 7.00 -0.58
N ILE A 151 20.28 5.69 -0.46
CA ILE A 151 19.24 4.65 -0.33
C ILE A 151 18.41 4.86 0.94
N GLN A 152 19.05 5.24 2.04
CA GLN A 152 18.37 5.54 3.29
C GLN A 152 17.42 6.74 3.11
N ASN A 153 17.90 7.83 2.52
CA ASN A 153 17.08 9.01 2.24
C ASN A 153 15.89 8.70 1.31
N ASP A 154 16.14 7.93 0.24
CA ASP A 154 15.12 7.49 -0.71
C ASP A 154 14.07 6.60 0.00
N THR A 155 14.51 5.70 0.88
CA THR A 155 13.62 4.84 1.67
C THR A 155 12.82 5.64 2.72
N ASP A 156 13.47 6.57 3.41
CA ASP A 156 12.84 7.42 4.43
C ASP A 156 11.79 8.35 3.83
N GLU A 157 12.01 8.83 2.60
CA GLU A 157 11.02 9.56 1.82
C GLU A 157 9.74 8.73 1.64
N ILE A 158 9.87 7.48 1.15
CA ILE A 158 8.73 6.59 0.90
C ILE A 158 8.06 6.20 2.22
N LYS A 159 8.83 5.86 3.27
CA LYS A 159 8.31 5.55 4.60
C LYS A 159 7.54 6.73 5.21
N ARG A 160 8.00 7.97 4.99
CA ARG A 160 7.33 9.17 5.48
C ARG A 160 5.97 9.36 4.81
N MET A 161 5.88 9.12 3.51
CA MET A 161 4.58 9.14 2.79
C MET A 161 3.61 8.12 3.39
N THR A 162 4.06 6.89 3.64
CA THR A 162 3.24 5.83 4.26
C THR A 162 2.89 6.12 5.72
N LYS A 163 3.79 6.68 6.51
CA LYS A 163 3.51 7.09 7.91
C LYS A 163 2.46 8.20 7.98
N ASN A 164 2.47 9.13 7.03
CA ASN A 164 1.42 10.15 6.93
C ASN A 164 0.06 9.50 6.66
N LEU A 165 -0.03 8.46 5.82
CA LEU A 165 -1.24 7.67 5.67
C LEU A 165 -1.66 6.99 6.98
N MET A 166 -0.74 6.28 7.64
CA MET A 166 -1.02 5.60 8.92
C MET A 166 -1.64 6.54 9.94
N SER A 167 -1.13 7.77 10.03
CA SER A 167 -1.64 8.78 10.98
C SER A 167 -3.09 9.19 10.72
N ARG A 168 -3.52 9.23 9.45
CA ARG A 168 -4.90 9.57 9.06
C ARG A 168 -5.90 8.47 9.40
N TYR A 169 -5.46 7.21 9.40
CA TYR A 169 -6.31 6.04 9.61
C TYR A 169 -6.22 5.43 11.01
N LYS A 170 -5.47 6.06 11.93
CA LYS A 170 -5.31 5.65 13.33
C LYS A 170 -6.59 5.84 14.18
N HIS A 171 -7.67 6.39 13.62
CA HIS A 171 -8.94 6.72 14.29
C HIS A 171 -10.17 6.12 13.57
#